data_AF-A0A3B9MRS3-F1
#
_entry.id   AF-A0A3B9MRS3-F1
#
_cell.length_a   1.000
_cell.length_b   1.000
_cell.length_c   1.000
_cell.angle_alpha   90.00
_cell.angle_beta   90.00
_cell.angle_gamma   90.00
#
_symmetry.space_group_name_H-M   'P 1'
#
loop_
_entity.id
_entity.type
_entity.pdbx_description
1 polymer ?
#
loop_
_entity_poly.entity_id
_entity_poly.type
_entity_poly.pdbx_seq_one_letter_code
_entity_poly.pdbx_strand_id
1 'polypeptide(L)'
;MTSNRSYREAMCPFTVIKYFEDDGLQRYDPGFLMTFLENTVNTFLNQRVKLSNGLEGDIIFINPIAYSKPTVKIGDKFIDLKKVGAVDIVDVI
;
A
#
# COMPACT_ATOMS: atom_id res chain seq x y z
N MET A 1 -10.77 -9.60 -1.61
CA MET A 1 -10.73 -8.27 -0.95
C MET A 1 -10.50 -7.16 -1.96
N THR A 2 -9.66 -7.40 -2.96
CA THR A 2 -9.22 -6.41 -3.97
C THR A 2 -9.97 -6.45 -5.30
N SER A 3 -10.84 -7.44 -5.52
CA SER A 3 -11.66 -7.51 -6.75
C SER A 3 -13.06 -6.94 -6.52
N ASN A 4 -13.59 -6.28 -7.55
CA ASN A 4 -14.96 -5.80 -7.54
C ASN A 4 -15.93 -6.99 -7.56
N ARG A 5 -17.02 -6.90 -6.80
CA ARG A 5 -18.08 -7.90 -6.73
C ARG A 5 -19.42 -7.19 -6.85
N SER A 6 -20.44 -7.90 -7.31
CA SER A 6 -21.79 -7.36 -7.50
C SER A 6 -22.41 -6.71 -6.25
N TYR A 7 -21.96 -7.08 -5.05
CA TYR A 7 -22.44 -6.55 -3.77
C TYR A 7 -21.41 -5.71 -3.01
N ARG A 8 -20.19 -5.54 -3.53
CA ARG A 8 -19.11 -4.85 -2.82
C ARG A 8 -17.99 -4.39 -3.75
N GLU A 9 -17.61 -3.14 -3.60
CA GLU A 9 -16.46 -2.58 -4.30
C GLU A 9 -15.13 -3.25 -3.92
N ALA A 10 -14.16 -3.14 -4.84
CA ALA A 10 -12.80 -3.53 -4.59
C ALA A 10 -12.20 -2.68 -3.47
N MET A 11 -11.49 -3.30 -2.52
CA MET A 11 -10.64 -2.54 -1.60
C MET A 11 -9.29 -2.30 -2.26
N CYS A 12 -8.71 -1.12 -2.03
CA CYS A 12 -7.35 -0.81 -2.44
C CYS A 12 -6.37 -1.85 -1.86
N PRO A 13 -5.42 -2.38 -2.66
CA PRO A 13 -4.40 -3.31 -2.18
C PRO A 13 -3.64 -2.81 -0.95
N PHE A 14 -3.31 -1.52 -0.89
CA PHE A 14 -2.60 -0.91 0.25
C PHE A 14 -3.41 -0.93 1.54
N THR A 15 -4.74 -0.80 1.46
CA THR A 15 -5.62 -0.98 2.62
C THR A 15 -5.59 -2.42 3.12
N VAL A 16 -5.56 -3.39 2.21
CA VAL A 16 -5.46 -4.81 2.56
C VAL A 16 -4.10 -5.13 3.19
N ILE A 17 -3.02 -4.56 2.67
CA ILE A 17 -1.67 -4.70 3.23
C ILE A 17 -1.64 -4.15 4.67
N LYS A 18 -2.24 -2.98 4.91
CA LYS A 18 -2.35 -2.39 6.26
C LYS A 18 -3.05 -3.33 7.25
N TYR A 19 -4.15 -3.95 6.84
CA TYR A 19 -4.82 -4.96 7.67
C TYR A 19 -3.92 -6.17 8.00
N PHE A 20 -3.08 -6.60 7.06
CA PHE A 20 -2.13 -7.68 7.31
C PHE A 20 -0.99 -7.27 8.23
N GLU A 21 -0.56 -6.00 8.19
CA GLU A 21 0.44 -5.48 9.12
C GLU A 21 -0.11 -5.37 10.55
N ASP A 22 -1.34 -4.87 10.69
CA ASP A 22 -1.97 -4.63 12.00
C ASP A 22 -2.38 -5.95 12.71
N ASP A 23 -3.05 -6.86 11.98
CA ASP A 23 -3.67 -8.07 12.55
C ASP A 23 -3.09 -9.38 12.00
N GLY A 24 -2.39 -9.35 10.87
CA GLY A 24 -2.05 -10.55 10.10
C GLY A 24 -1.04 -11.46 10.80
N LEU A 25 -0.08 -10.90 11.54
CA LEU A 25 0.97 -11.67 12.22
C LEU A 25 0.42 -12.59 13.33
N GLN A 26 -0.76 -12.28 13.87
CA GLN A 26 -1.40 -13.13 14.88
C GLN A 26 -2.26 -14.24 14.26
N ARG A 27 -2.64 -14.10 12.98
CA ARG A 27 -3.61 -14.97 12.30
C ARG A 27 -2.98 -15.88 11.26
N TYR A 28 -1.79 -15.56 10.78
CA TYR A 28 -1.10 -16.27 9.71
C TYR A 28 0.34 -16.60 10.09
N ASP A 29 0.93 -17.57 9.41
CA ASP A 29 2.35 -17.85 9.52
C ASP A 29 3.17 -16.64 9.01
N PRO A 30 4.06 -16.06 9.84
CA PRO A 30 4.81 -14.86 9.46
C PRO A 30 5.73 -15.06 8.26
N GLY A 31 6.28 -16.26 8.05
CA GLY A 31 7.19 -16.54 6.93
C GLY A 31 6.46 -16.43 5.60
N PHE A 32 5.28 -17.04 5.50
CA PHE A 32 4.44 -16.93 4.30
C PHE A 32 3.85 -15.54 4.14
N LEU A 33 3.39 -14.92 5.23
CA LEU A 33 2.77 -13.60 5.18
C LEU A 33 3.76 -12.53 4.70
N MET A 34 4.96 -12.46 5.30
CA MET A 34 5.97 -11.48 4.90
C MET A 34 6.40 -11.67 3.45
N THR A 35 6.60 -12.92 3.02
CA THR A 35 6.95 -13.24 1.62
C THR A 35 5.84 -12.81 0.65
N PHE A 36 4.58 -13.01 1.03
CA PHE A 36 3.44 -12.57 0.23
C PHE A 36 3.38 -11.04 0.13
N LEU A 37 3.53 -10.33 1.26
CA LEU A 37 3.49 -8.87 1.30
C LEU A 37 4.63 -8.26 0.48
N GLU A 38 5.86 -8.72 0.68
CA GLU A 38 7.03 -8.23 -0.04
C GLU A 38 6.86 -8.36 -1.56
N ASN A 39 6.53 -9.56 -2.04
CA ASN A 39 6.34 -9.79 -3.48
C ASN A 39 5.16 -9.00 -4.04
N THR A 40 4.07 -8.89 -3.28
CA THR A 40 2.88 -8.15 -3.70
C THR A 40 3.17 -6.66 -3.80
N VAL A 41 3.79 -6.05 -2.80
CA VAL A 41 4.05 -4.60 -2.79
C VAL A 41 5.04 -4.24 -3.89
N ASN A 42 6.03 -5.09 -4.16
CA ASN A 42 7.02 -4.90 -5.23
C ASN A 42 6.40 -4.80 -6.63
N THR A 43 5.22 -5.38 -6.88
CA THR A 43 4.54 -5.22 -8.19
C THR A 43 3.96 -3.81 -8.39
N PHE A 44 3.74 -3.06 -7.30
CA PHE A 44 3.25 -1.68 -7.33
C PHE A 44 4.38 -0.65 -7.48
N LEU A 45 5.64 -1.07 -7.54
CA LEU A 45 6.76 -0.16 -7.77
C LEU A 45 6.61 0.50 -9.15
N ASN A 46 6.81 1.82 -9.20
CA ASN A 46 6.60 2.69 -10.35
C ASN A 46 5.14 2.75 -10.85
N GLN A 47 4.18 2.24 -10.08
CA GLN A 47 2.77 2.47 -10.38
C GLN A 47 2.31 3.82 -9.83
N ARG A 48 1.33 4.41 -10.51
CA ARG A 48 0.72 5.66 -10.12
C ARG A 48 -0.37 5.38 -9.10
N VAL A 49 -0.44 6.20 -8.05
CA VAL A 49 -1.39 6.06 -6.96
C VAL A 49 -2.04 7.38 -6.61
N LYS A 50 -3.26 7.28 -6.10
CA LYS A 50 -3.99 8.40 -5.51
C LYS A 50 -3.93 8.33 -4.00
N LEU A 51 -3.61 9.45 -3.38
CA LEU A 51 -3.55 9.62 -1.94
C LEU A 51 -4.87 10.16 -1.37
N SER A 52 -5.10 9.94 -0.09
CA SER A 52 -6.32 10.39 0.62
C SER A 52 -6.53 11.92 0.60
N ASN A 53 -5.46 12.70 0.38
CA ASN A 53 -5.53 14.15 0.22
C ASN A 53 -5.87 14.60 -1.22
N GLY A 54 -6.13 13.66 -2.13
CA GLY A 54 -6.45 13.93 -3.53
C GLY A 54 -5.24 14.14 -4.44
N LEU A 55 -4.02 14.13 -3.89
CA LEU A 55 -2.81 14.18 -4.71
C LEU A 55 -2.55 12.82 -5.38
N GLU A 56 -1.88 12.88 -6.53
CA GLU A 56 -1.45 11.70 -7.27
C GLU A 56 0.07 11.70 -7.41
N GLY A 57 0.65 10.52 -7.41
CA GLY A 57 2.09 10.37 -7.61
C GLY A 57 2.48 8.92 -7.87
N ASP A 58 3.76 8.70 -8.12
CA ASP A 58 4.29 7.39 -8.46
C ASP A 58 5.02 6.79 -7.26
N ILE A 59 4.82 5.49 -7.03
CA ILE A 59 5.57 4.77 -5.99
C ILE A 59 7.00 4.60 -6.46
N ILE A 60 7.96 5.22 -5.77
CA ILE A 60 9.38 5.17 -6.14
C ILE A 60 10.21 4.29 -5.22
N PHE A 61 9.71 3.98 -4.03
CA PHE A 61 10.41 3.15 -3.06
C PHE A 61 9.44 2.48 -2.09
N ILE A 62 9.72 1.23 -1.76
CA ILE A 62 8.94 0.42 -0.82
C ILE A 62 9.73 0.27 0.46
N ASN A 63 9.09 0.60 1.59
CA ASN A 63 9.73 0.51 2.90
C ASN A 63 9.55 -0.91 3.48
N PRO A 64 10.62 -1.69 3.69
CA PRO A 64 10.51 -3.06 4.20
C PRO A 64 10.00 -3.15 5.64
N ILE A 65 9.94 -2.02 6.36
CA ILE A 65 9.41 -1.92 7.72
C ILE A 65 7.91 -1.53 7.71
N ALA A 66 7.41 -0.99 6.58
CA ALA A 66 6.04 -0.50 6.44
C ALA A 66 5.59 -0.59 4.98
N TYR A 67 5.16 -1.78 4.57
CA TYR A 67 4.68 -2.10 3.23
C TYR A 67 3.42 -1.32 2.85
N SER A 68 2.56 -0.98 3.81
CA SER A 68 1.36 -0.15 3.54
C SER A 68 1.70 1.32 3.26
N LYS A 69 2.91 1.77 3.58
CA LYS A 69 3.34 3.18 3.52
C LYS A 69 4.63 3.35 2.71
N PRO A 70 4.59 3.12 1.38
CA PRO A 70 5.73 3.36 0.51
C PRO A 70 6.04 4.86 0.38
N THR A 71 7.17 5.18 -0.25
CA THR A 71 7.50 6.56 -0.65
C THR A 71 6.90 6.84 -2.02
N VAL A 72 6.17 7.94 -2.11
CA VAL A 72 5.48 8.39 -3.33
C VAL A 72 6.12 9.68 -3.82
N LYS A 73 6.40 9.77 -5.12
CA LYS A 73 6.87 10.97 -5.79
C LYS A 73 5.67 11.72 -6.38
N ILE A 74 5.48 12.96 -5.97
CA ILE A 74 4.41 13.85 -6.44
C ILE A 74 5.09 15.05 -7.12
N GLY A 75 5.05 15.09 -8.45
CA GLY A 75 5.84 16.07 -9.22
C GLY A 75 7.32 15.92 -8.90
N ASP A 76 7.95 16.97 -8.37
CA ASP A 76 9.37 16.96 -7.97
C ASP A 76 9.62 16.65 -6.48
N LYS A 77 8.56 16.35 -5.70
CA LYS A 77 8.66 16.10 -4.26
C LYS A 77 8.57 14.61 -3.96
N PHE A 78 9.38 14.15 -3.01
CA PHE A 78 9.34 12.80 -2.47
C PHE A 78 8.67 12.81 -1.11
N ILE A 79 7.61 12.01 -0.95
CA ILE A 79 6.83 11.94 0.28
C ILE A 79 6.94 10.53 0.83
N ASP A 80 7.62 10.39 1.96
CA ASP A 80 7.65 9.15 2.75
C ASP A 80 6.38 9.07 3.60
N LEU A 81 5.43 8.22 3.19
CA LEU A 81 4.14 8.08 3.85
C LEU A 81 4.28 7.58 5.30
N LYS A 82 5.35 6.83 5.62
CA LYS A 82 5.62 6.38 7.00
C LYS A 82 5.89 7.56 7.92
N LYS A 83 6.64 8.57 7.45
CA LYS A 83 6.99 9.76 8.25
C LYS A 83 5.83 10.74 8.39
N VAL A 84 5.05 10.91 7.33
CA VAL A 84 3.92 11.85 7.33
C VAL A 84 2.76 11.32 8.19
N GLY A 85 2.50 10.01 8.15
CA GLY A 85 1.54 9.34 9.03
C GLY A 85 0.05 9.62 8.77
N ALA A 86 -0.29 10.82 8.27
CA ALA A 86 -1.65 11.32 8.06
C ALA A 86 -2.25 11.04 6.67
N VAL A 87 -1.48 10.43 5.76
CA VAL A 87 -1.90 10.20 4.37
C VAL A 87 -1.77 8.72 4.05
N ASP A 88 -2.83 8.15 3.48
CA ASP A 88 -2.92 6.76 3.03
C ASP A 88 -3.15 6.72 1.51
N ILE A 89 -2.77 5.60 0.88
CA ILE A 89 -3.09 5.34 -0.54
C ILE A 89 -4.52 4.84 -0.62
N VAL A 90 -5.34 5.53 -1.42
CA VAL A 90 -6.76 5.20 -1.61
C VAL A 90 -7.02 4.45 -2.90
N ASP A 91 -6.17 4.63 -3.92
CA ASP A 91 -6.36 3.97 -5.21
C ASP A 91 -5.04 3.78 -5.97
N VAL A 92 -5.00 2.79 -6.85
CA VAL A 92 -3.90 2.51 -7.78
C VAL A 92 -4.44 2.69 -9.19
N ILE A 93 -3.79 3.56 -9.98
CA ILE A 93 -4.26 4.03 -11.29
C ILE A 93 -3.59 3.24 -12.42
#